data_AF-A0A357CPF2-F1
#
_entry.id   AF-A0A357CPF2-F1
#
_cell.length_a   1.000
_cell.length_b   1.000
_cell.length_c   1.000
_cell.angle_alpha   90.00
_cell.angle_beta   90.00
_cell.angle_gamma   90.00
#
_symmetry.space_group_name_H-M   'P 1'
#
loop_
_entity.id
_entity.type
_entity.pdbx_description
1 polymer ?
#
loop_
_entity_poly.entity_id
_entity_poly.type
_entity_poly.pdbx_seq_one_letter_code
_entity_poly.pdbx_strand_id
1 'polypeptide(L)'
;MKGLLEKSLLLGLGTFSMTRDKAEVFLRDLEERGEVTAAEGKKLLNELMEKGEQEKVVLQDTIQHSVNEIMKGFGYIKKEEYNSLEERVKELEARLSNSAPTMEPES
;
A
#
# COMPACT_ATOMS: atom_id res chain seq x y z
N MET A 1 3.64 26.25 -23.33
CA MET A 1 3.45 25.00 -24.11
C MET A 1 3.95 23.75 -23.37
N LYS A 2 5.12 23.74 -22.71
CA LYS A 2 5.63 22.59 -21.91
C LYS A 2 4.59 21.97 -20.95
N GLY A 3 3.86 22.80 -20.20
CA GLY A 3 2.85 22.32 -19.25
C GLY A 3 1.58 21.71 -19.88
N LEU A 4 1.32 21.89 -21.17
CA LEU A 4 0.22 21.20 -21.87
C LEU A 4 0.63 19.79 -22.30
N LEU A 5 1.92 19.59 -22.57
CA LEU A 5 2.46 18.29 -22.95
C LEU A 5 2.60 17.38 -21.73
N GLU A 6 3.06 17.93 -20.59
CA GLU A 6 3.01 17.23 -19.29
C GLU A 6 1.58 16.85 -18.90
N LYS A 7 0.62 17.78 -19.05
CA LYS A 7 -0.78 17.52 -18.70
C LYS A 7 -1.46 16.52 -19.63
N SER A 8 -1.15 16.55 -20.93
CA SER A 8 -1.71 15.57 -21.88
C SER A 8 -1.11 14.18 -21.72
N LEU A 9 0.18 14.08 -21.38
CA LEU A 9 0.78 12.83 -20.90
C LEU A 9 0.04 12.31 -19.66
N LEU A 10 -0.06 13.11 -18.60
CA LEU A 10 -0.73 12.74 -17.35
C LEU A 10 -2.19 12.28 -17.58
N LEU A 11 -2.91 12.93 -18.49
CA LEU A 11 -4.30 12.58 -18.84
C LEU A 11 -4.41 11.35 -19.74
N GLY A 12 -3.45 11.10 -20.64
CA GLY A 12 -3.42 9.89 -21.48
C GLY A 12 -3.02 8.61 -20.74
N LEU A 13 -2.36 8.77 -19.58
CA LEU A 13 -1.80 7.66 -18.79
C LEU A 13 -2.65 7.28 -17.59
N GLY A 14 -3.66 8.09 -17.25
CA GLY A 14 -4.53 7.86 -16.09
C GLY A 14 -5.30 6.53 -16.10
N THR A 15 -5.32 5.81 -17.24
CA THR A 15 -5.95 4.48 -17.36
C THR A 15 -5.03 3.38 -17.89
N PHE A 16 -3.85 3.73 -18.43
CA PHE A 16 -2.88 2.76 -18.93
C PHE A 16 -1.60 2.87 -18.10
N SER A 17 -1.19 1.80 -17.42
CA SER A 17 0.06 1.74 -16.65
C SER A 17 1.21 2.38 -17.43
N MET A 18 1.66 3.57 -16.99
CA MET A 18 2.83 4.25 -17.51
C MET A 18 4.04 3.43 -17.11
N THR A 19 4.67 2.76 -18.08
CA THR A 19 5.95 2.07 -17.87
C THR A 19 7.09 2.93 -18.38
N ARG A 20 8.28 2.70 -17.85
CA ARG A 20 9.51 3.37 -18.31
C ARG A 20 9.67 3.25 -19.83
N ASP A 21 9.47 2.05 -20.37
CA ASP A 21 9.58 1.77 -21.80
C ASP A 21 8.61 2.62 -22.65
N LYS A 22 7.36 2.79 -22.20
CA LYS A 22 6.37 3.61 -22.92
C LYS A 22 6.71 5.09 -22.87
N ALA A 23 7.22 5.57 -21.74
CA ALA A 23 7.67 6.94 -21.60
C ALA A 23 8.90 7.22 -22.48
N GLU A 24 9.85 6.28 -22.54
CA GLU A 24 11.03 6.38 -23.42
C GLU A 24 10.64 6.43 -24.90
N VAL A 25 9.69 5.60 -25.35
CA VAL A 25 9.17 5.63 -26.73
C VAL A 25 8.50 6.96 -27.04
N PHE A 26 7.68 7.49 -26.12
CA PHE A 26 7.00 8.77 -26.32
C PHE A 26 7.99 9.94 -26.40
N LEU A 27 8.97 9.99 -25.51
CA LEU A 27 9.98 11.04 -25.53
C LEU A 27 10.86 10.99 -26.79
N ARG A 28 11.12 9.79 -27.31
CA ARG A 28 11.84 9.62 -28.57
C ARG A 28 11.03 10.16 -29.77
N ASP A 29 9.72 9.96 -29.81
CA ASP A 29 8.86 10.54 -30.85
C ASP A 29 8.87 12.08 -30.80
N LEU A 30 8.88 12.67 -29.59
CA LEU A 30 9.04 14.13 -29.43
C LEU A 30 10.42 14.63 -29.87
N GLU A 31 11.47 13.85 -29.64
CA GLU A 31 12.83 14.17 -30.10
C GLU A 31 12.92 14.12 -31.62
N GLU A 32 12.35 13.10 -32.26
CA GLU A 32 12.30 12.94 -33.72
C GLU A 32 11.49 14.09 -34.38
N ARG A 33 10.48 14.63 -33.69
CA ARG A 33 9.71 15.81 -34.11
C ARG A 33 10.42 17.14 -33.84
N GLY A 34 11.56 17.12 -33.15
CA GLY A 34 12.28 18.32 -32.74
C GLY A 34 11.59 19.16 -31.65
N GLU A 35 10.60 18.59 -30.97
CA GLU A 35 9.84 19.27 -29.91
C GLU A 35 10.61 19.29 -28.58
N VAL A 36 11.51 18.34 -28.38
CA VAL A 36 12.32 18.15 -27.17
C VAL A 36 13.73 17.71 -27.56
N THR A 37 14.76 18.21 -26.88
CA THR A 37 16.13 17.70 -27.06
C THR A 37 16.35 16.38 -26.32
N ALA A 38 17.27 15.53 -26.77
CA ALA A 38 17.64 14.28 -26.09
C ALA A 38 17.93 14.46 -24.58
N ALA A 39 18.60 15.58 -24.24
CA ALA A 39 18.96 15.93 -22.88
C ALA A 39 17.72 16.32 -22.04
N GLU A 40 16.81 17.12 -22.59
CA GLU A 40 15.56 17.48 -21.94
C GLU A 40 14.64 16.26 -21.77
N GLY A 41 14.56 15.38 -22.77
CA GLY A 41 13.76 14.16 -22.71
C GLY A 41 14.22 13.23 -21.59
N LYS A 42 15.52 12.95 -21.52
CA LYS A 42 16.10 12.14 -20.42
C LYS A 42 15.85 12.76 -19.04
N LYS A 43 15.94 14.08 -18.92
CA LYS A 43 15.68 14.78 -17.67
C LYS A 43 14.20 14.63 -17.25
N LEU A 44 13.27 14.86 -18.18
CA LEU A 44 11.83 14.71 -17.94
C LEU A 44 11.47 13.27 -17.54
N LEU A 45 12.05 12.27 -18.21
CA LEU A 45 11.84 10.87 -17.85
C LEU A 45 12.24 10.60 -16.40
N ASN A 46 13.45 11.02 -16.01
CA ASN A 46 13.98 10.76 -14.69
C ASN A 46 13.16 11.48 -13.61
N GLU A 47 12.81 12.74 -13.81
CA GLU A 47 11.97 13.51 -12.88
C GLU A 47 10.58 12.87 -12.72
N LEU A 48 10.00 12.37 -13.80
CA LEU A 48 8.70 11.71 -13.78
C LEU A 48 8.74 10.36 -13.08
N MET A 49 9.79 9.56 -13.30
CA MET A 49 9.98 8.29 -12.61
C MET A 49 10.24 8.48 -11.11
N GLU A 50 11.05 9.47 -10.75
CA GLU A 50 11.36 9.78 -9.35
C GLU A 50 10.12 10.27 -8.60
N LYS A 51 9.38 11.22 -9.17
CA LYS A 51 8.10 11.67 -8.58
C LYS A 51 7.07 10.55 -8.51
N GLY A 52 6.99 9.72 -9.54
CA GLY A 52 6.06 8.58 -9.57
C GLY A 52 6.35 7.58 -8.44
N GLU A 53 7.61 7.27 -8.16
CA GLU A 53 7.97 6.38 -7.05
C GLU A 53 7.65 7.00 -5.68
N GLN A 54 7.93 8.30 -5.51
CA GLN A 54 7.58 9.02 -4.28
C GLN A 54 6.06 9.05 -4.04
N GLU A 55 5.27 9.37 -5.07
CA GLU A 55 3.80 9.39 -4.97
C GLU A 55 3.22 8.01 -4.72
N LYS A 56 3.81 6.96 -5.30
CA LYS A 56 3.41 5.56 -5.07
C LYS A 56 3.57 5.16 -3.60
N VAL A 57 4.68 5.53 -2.96
CA VAL A 57 4.90 5.25 -1.53
C VAL A 57 3.84 5.95 -0.68
N VAL A 58 3.60 7.24 -0.92
CA VAL A 58 2.58 8.02 -0.20
C VAL A 58 1.18 7.44 -0.40
N LEU A 59 0.86 7.02 -1.63
CA LEU A 59 -0.41 6.39 -1.96
C LEU A 59 -0.56 5.04 -1.25
N GLN A 60 0.49 4.22 -1.22
CA GLN A 60 0.48 2.93 -0.53
C GLN A 60 0.24 3.10 0.97
N ASP A 61 0.91 4.07 1.60
CA ASP A 61 0.70 4.39 3.02
C ASP A 61 -0.72 4.89 3.28
N THR A 62 -1.25 5.74 2.40
CA THR A 62 -2.62 6.26 2.51
C THR A 62 -3.63 5.13 2.42
N ILE A 63 -3.49 4.23 1.44
CA ILE A 63 -4.36 3.06 1.28
C ILE A 63 -4.25 2.16 2.50
N GLN A 64 -3.04 1.86 2.96
CA GLN A 64 -2.82 1.00 4.13
C GLN A 64 -3.45 1.59 5.38
N HIS A 65 -3.34 2.91 5.58
CA HIS A 65 -3.98 3.62 6.68
C HIS A 65 -5.51 3.57 6.58
N SER A 66 -6.08 3.89 5.42
CA SER A 66 -7.53 3.83 5.20
C SER A 66 -8.10 2.43 5.42
N VAL A 67 -7.43 1.40 4.92
CA VAL A 67 -7.85 0.01 5.13
C VAL A 67 -7.77 -0.37 6.61
N ASN A 68 -6.72 0.04 7.32
CA ASN A 68 -6.60 -0.20 8.76
C ASN A 68 -7.71 0.51 9.56
N GLU A 69 -8.05 1.75 9.23
CA GLU A 69 -9.14 2.48 9.88
C GLU A 69 -10.51 1.84 9.62
N ILE A 70 -10.76 1.39 8.39
CA ILE A 70 -11.96 0.62 8.06
C ILE A 70 -12.00 -0.67 8.88
N MET A 71 -10.90 -1.45 8.92
CA MET A 71 -10.84 -2.68 9.71
C MET A 71 -11.11 -2.46 11.20
N LYS A 72 -10.58 -1.38 11.79
CA LYS A 72 -10.89 -1.00 13.18
C LYS A 72 -12.37 -0.67 13.36
N GLY A 73 -12.97 0.07 12.42
CA GLY A 73 -14.38 0.46 12.46
C GLY A 73 -15.37 -0.73 12.34
N PHE A 74 -14.97 -1.80 11.66
CA PHE A 74 -15.76 -3.03 11.51
C PHE A 74 -15.53 -4.07 12.62
N GLY A 75 -14.73 -3.75 13.65
CA GLY A 75 -14.42 -4.69 14.74
C GLY A 75 -13.56 -5.87 14.27
N TYR A 76 -12.79 -5.70 13.19
CA TYR A 76 -11.90 -6.74 12.68
C TYR A 76 -10.72 -6.92 13.66
N ILE A 77 -10.67 -8.07 14.33
CA ILE A 77 -9.60 -8.44 15.25
C ILE A 77 -8.52 -9.19 14.46
N LYS A 78 -7.25 -8.82 14.63
CA LYS A 78 -6.16 -9.56 13.98
C LYS A 78 -6.08 -10.97 14.54
N LYS A 79 -5.64 -11.93 13.73
CA LYS A 79 -5.53 -13.34 14.16
C LYS A 79 -4.60 -13.49 15.36
N GLU A 80 -3.56 -12.68 15.43
CA GLU A 80 -2.60 -12.66 16.54
C GLU A 80 -3.26 -12.19 17.84
N GLU A 81 -4.11 -11.16 17.78
CA GLU A 81 -4.87 -10.65 18.93
C GLU A 81 -5.89 -11.69 19.42
N TYR A 82 -6.54 -12.41 18.51
CA TYR A 82 -7.43 -13.52 18.84
C TYR A 82 -6.69 -14.66 19.53
N ASN A 83 -5.56 -15.11 18.98
CA ASN A 83 -4.76 -16.19 19.56
C ASN A 83 -4.25 -15.82 20.96
N SER A 84 -3.83 -14.56 21.16
CA SER A 84 -3.41 -14.07 22.47
C SER A 84 -4.55 -14.11 23.50
N LEU A 85 -5.77 -13.78 23.06
CA LEU A 85 -6.95 -13.90 23.91
C LEU A 85 -7.28 -15.37 24.23
N GLU A 86 -7.20 -16.26 23.23
CA GLU A 86 -7.44 -17.70 23.40
C GLU A 86 -6.48 -18.32 24.42
N GLU A 87 -5.18 -17.97 24.35
CA GLU A 87 -4.17 -18.47 25.28
C GLU A 87 -4.43 -18.00 26.72
N ARG A 88 -4.79 -16.72 26.89
CA ARG A 88 -5.20 -16.18 28.21
C ARG A 88 -6.45 -16.88 28.76
N VAL A 89 -7.42 -17.20 27.91
CA VAL A 89 -8.62 -17.95 28.31
C VAL A 89 -8.23 -19.35 28.79
N LYS A 90 -7.41 -20.08 28.03
CA LYS A 90 -6.92 -21.40 28.44
C LYS A 90 -6.18 -21.37 29.77
N GLU A 91 -5.34 -20.36 30.01
CA GLU A 91 -4.63 -20.21 31.28
C GLU A 91 -5.59 -19.99 32.46
N LEU A 92 -6.62 -19.16 32.26
CA LEU A 92 -7.63 -18.90 33.29
C LEU A 92 -8.48 -20.15 33.57
N GLU A 93 -8.88 -20.88 32.53
CA GLU A 93 -9.61 -22.15 32.65
C GLU A 93 -8.79 -23.19 33.42
N ALA A 94 -7.50 -23.32 33.12
CA ALA A 94 -6.60 -24.23 33.84
C ALA A 94 -6.46 -23.86 35.33
N ARG A 95 -6.37 -22.56 35.64
CA ARG A 95 -6.33 -22.07 37.04
C ARG A 95 -7.62 -22.35 37.79
N LEU A 96 -8.77 -22.15 37.15
CA LEU A 96 -10.08 -22.44 37.73
C LEU A 96 -10.25 -23.94 37.99
N SER A 97 -9.85 -24.78 37.04
CA SER A 97 -9.86 -26.25 37.20
C SER A 97 -8.97 -26.73 38.33
N ASN A 98 -7.83 -26.09 38.56
CA ASN A 98 -6.94 -26.39 39.70
C ASN A 98 -7.46 -25.83 41.04
N SER A 99 -8.44 -24.93 41.03
CA SER A 99 -9.06 -24.34 42.23
C SER A 99 -10.40 -24.97 42.62
N ALA A 100 -10.96 -25.86 41.80
CA ALA A 100 -12.16 -26.62 42.18
C ALA A 100 -11.77 -27.63 43.28
N PRO A 101 -12.37 -27.54 44.48
CA PRO A 101 -12.02 -28.42 45.59
C PRO A 101 -12.42 -29.85 45.21
N THR A 102 -11.49 -30.79 45.39
CA THR A 102 -11.80 -32.21 45.54
C THR A 102 -12.91 -32.34 46.58
N MET A 103 -14.15 -32.54 46.13
CA MET A 103 -15.22 -33.02 46.99
C MET A 103 -14.81 -34.42 47.42
N GLU A 104 -14.28 -34.54 48.63
CA GLU A 104 -14.08 -35.84 49.29
C GLU A 104 -15.44 -36.55 49.36
N PRO A 105 -15.52 -37.87 49.09
CA PRO A 105 -16.76 -38.60 49.20
C PRO A 105 -17.14 -38.70 50.68
N GLU A 106 -18.28 -38.10 51.05
CA GLU A 106 -18.87 -38.31 52.38
C GLU A 106 -19.13 -39.81 52.61
N SER A 107 -18.65 -40.27 53.76
CA SER A 107 -18.73 -41.66 54.25
C SER A 107 -20.11 -42.01 54.81
#